data_AF-A0A3M0DQJ0-F1
#
_entry.id   AF-A0A3M0DQJ0-F1
#
_cell.length_a   1.000
_cell.length_b   1.000
_cell.length_c   1.000
_cell.angle_alpha   90.00
_cell.angle_beta   90.00
_cell.angle_gamma   90.00
#
_symmetry.space_group_name_H-M   'P 1'
#
loop_
_entity.id
_entity.type
_entity.pdbx_description
1 polymer ?
#
loop_
_entity_poly.entity_id
_entity_poly.type
_entity_poly.pdbx_seq_one_letter_code
_entity_poly.pdbx_strand_id
1 'polypeptide(L)' 'MPVPVLQVGVPGGAEILIMLFVFALSVVVPLVVSFLIYRDAKGRGSRHALAWALGAFFGSLVVWILYYVVRDEVGSRSM' A
#
# COMPACT_ATOMS: atom_id res chain seq x y z
N MET A 1 -8.39 -3.78 39.60
CA MET A 1 -7.37 -4.07 38.57
C MET A 1 -7.27 -2.85 37.66
N PRO A 2 -6.14 -2.14 37.56
CA PRO A 2 -6.01 -1.07 36.58
C PRO A 2 -5.99 -1.68 35.18
N VAL A 3 -6.91 -1.24 34.33
CA VAL A 3 -6.98 -1.62 32.91
C VAL A 3 -5.78 -0.99 32.21
N PRO A 4 -5.04 -1.67 31.32
CA PRO A 4 -3.96 -1.03 30.59
C PRO A 4 -4.56 0.06 29.69
N VAL A 5 -4.32 1.33 30.04
CA VAL A 5 -4.70 2.49 29.23
C VAL A 5 -3.70 2.58 28.07
N LEU A 6 -3.85 1.73 27.06
CA LEU A 6 -3.03 1.82 25.85
C LEU A 6 -3.73 2.55 24.70
N GLN A 7 -5.02 2.90 24.81
CA GLN A 7 -5.79 3.36 23.62
C GLN A 7 -6.89 4.41 23.85
N VAL A 8 -6.91 5.15 24.97
CA VAL A 8 -7.81 6.32 25.08
C VAL A 8 -6.98 7.59 24.90
N GLY A 9 -6.68 7.93 23.65
CA GLY A 9 -5.97 9.14 23.29
C GLY A 9 -6.04 9.37 21.77
N VAL A 10 -6.34 10.62 21.37
CA VAL A 10 -6.20 11.06 19.97
C VAL A 10 -4.75 10.79 19.54
N PRO A 11 -4.49 10.21 18.36
CA PRO A 11 -3.13 9.97 17.86
C PRO A 11 -2.29 11.25 18.00
N GLY A 12 -1.20 11.20 18.76
CA GLY A 12 -0.54 12.40 19.28
C GLY A 12 0.61 12.91 18.41
N GLY A 13 1.28 12.05 17.65
CA GLY A 13 2.34 12.49 16.73
C GLY A 13 3.06 11.35 16.01
N ALA A 14 3.73 10.46 16.74
CA ALA A 14 4.51 9.37 16.13
C ALA A 14 3.61 8.39 15.36
N GLU A 15 2.43 8.07 15.89
CA GLU A 15 1.46 7.20 15.22
C GLU A 15 0.95 7.81 13.91
N ILE A 16 0.73 9.13 13.88
CA ILE A 16 0.33 9.85 12.66
C ILE A 16 1.45 9.79 11.63
N LEU A 17 2.71 10.00 12.03
CA LEU A 17 3.85 9.91 11.13
C LEU A 17 4.00 8.50 10.54
N ILE A 18 3.81 7.46 11.36
CA ILE A 18 3.83 6.06 10.89
C ILE A 18 2.68 5.82 9.91
N MET A 19 1.46 6.25 10.23
CA MET A 19 0.31 6.11 9.33
C MET A 19 0.53 6.85 8.02
N LEU A 20 1.04 8.09 8.06
CA LEU A 20 1.35 8.87 6.87
C LEU A 20 2.45 8.21 6.04
N PHE A 21 3.46 7.65 6.68
CA PHE A 21 4.53 6.93 6.01
C PHE A 21 4.01 5.68 5.29
N VAL A 22 3.22 4.86 5.97
CA VAL A 22 2.57 3.68 5.38
C VAL A 22 1.63 4.11 4.24
N PHE A 23 0.82 5.15 4.44
CA PHE A 23 -0.05 5.69 3.39
C PHE A 23 0.75 6.17 2.17
N ALA A 24 1.85 6.89 2.40
CA ALA A 24 2.70 7.38 1.34
C ALA A 24 3.29 6.22 0.51
N LEU A 25 3.81 5.20 1.17
CA LEU A 25 4.38 4.04 0.49
C LEU A 25 3.32 3.16 -0.21
N SER A 26 2.16 2.97 0.41
CA SER A 26 1.13 2.06 -0.10
C SER A 26 0.20 2.68 -1.13
N VAL A 27 0.06 4.01 -1.16
CA VAL A 27 -0.88 4.71 -2.03
C VAL A 27 -0.18 5.75 -2.89
N VAL A 28 0.53 6.70 -2.26
CA VAL A 28 1.12 7.84 -2.99
C VAL A 28 2.19 7.36 -3.97
N VAL A 29 3.11 6.49 -3.54
CA VAL A 29 4.18 5.97 -4.40
C VAL A 29 3.60 5.19 -5.59
N PRO A 30 2.69 4.20 -5.43
CA PRO A 30 2.05 3.54 -6.57
C PRO A 30 1.34 4.49 -7.52
N LEU A 31 0.63 5.51 -7.02
CA LEU A 31 -0.04 6.50 -7.87
C LEU A 31 0.96 7.31 -8.70
N VAL A 32 2.05 7.78 -8.07
CA VAL A 32 3.10 8.52 -8.75
C VAL A 32 3.76 7.64 -9.83
N VAL A 33 4.11 6.41 -9.49
CA VAL A 33 4.72 5.47 -10.45
C VAL A 33 3.77 5.18 -11.61
N SER A 34 2.49 4.92 -11.35
CA SER A 34 1.48 4.73 -12.40
C SER A 34 1.32 5.95 -13.30
N PHE A 35 1.35 7.15 -12.75
CA PHE A 35 1.32 8.38 -13.53
C PHE A 35 2.56 8.55 -14.42
N LEU A 36 3.75 8.24 -13.90
CA LEU A 36 5.00 8.28 -14.67
C LEU A 36 4.97 7.26 -15.81
N ILE A 37 4.51 6.04 -15.55
CA ILE A 37 4.34 4.99 -16.55
C ILE A 37 3.34 5.42 -17.63
N TYR A 38 2.21 6.01 -17.24
CA TYR A 38 1.25 6.56 -18.21
C TYR A 38 1.90 7.61 -19.12
N ARG A 39 2.62 8.56 -18.52
CA ARG A 39 3.32 9.63 -19.26
C ARG A 39 4.34 9.07 -20.24
N ASP A 40 5.17 8.13 -19.80
CA ASP A 40 6.17 7.48 -20.65
C ASP A 40 5.50 6.71 -21.80
N ALA A 41 4.51 5.86 -21.50
CA ALA A 41 3.81 5.07 -22.51
C ALA A 41 3.07 5.94 -23.53
N LYS A 42 2.44 7.04 -23.09
CA LYS A 42 1.79 8.02 -23.98
C LYS A 42 2.81 8.76 -24.85
N GLY A 43 3.94 9.17 -24.27
CA GLY A 43 5.03 9.80 -25.02
C GLY A 43 5.63 8.90 -26.11
N ARG A 44 5.61 7.58 -25.91
CA ARG A 44 6.03 6.57 -26.89
C ARG A 44 4.95 6.17 -27.90
N GLY A 45 3.77 6.78 -27.87
CA GLY A 45 2.67 6.46 -28.80
C GLY A 45 1.98 5.11 -28.52
N SER A 46 2.07 4.58 -27.29
CA SER A 46 1.41 3.32 -26.95
C SER A 46 -0.12 3.45 -26.97
N ARG A 47 -0.80 2.59 -27.74
CA ARG A 47 -2.27 2.46 -27.74
C ARG A 47 -2.84 2.00 -26.40
N HIS A 48 -2.00 1.42 -25.53
CA HIS A 48 -2.40 0.81 -24.26
C HIS A 48 -1.79 1.53 -23.04
N ALA A 49 -1.45 2.81 -23.16
CA ALA A 49 -0.84 3.58 -22.07
C ALA A 49 -1.66 3.51 -20.75
N LEU A 50 -2.99 3.48 -20.85
CA LEU A 50 -3.88 3.33 -19.69
C LEU A 50 -3.76 1.94 -19.05
N ALA A 51 -3.68 0.87 -19.85
CA ALA A 51 -3.54 -0.49 -19.34
C ALA A 51 -2.22 -0.66 -18.56
N TRP A 52 -1.12 -0.07 -19.04
CA TRP A 52 0.16 -0.07 -18.33
C TRP A 52 0.08 0.63 -16.97
N ALA A 53 -0.55 1.80 -16.92
CA ALA A 53 -0.69 2.57 -15.69
C ALA A 53 -1.57 1.85 -14.64
N LEU A 54 -2.69 1.28 -15.09
CA LEU A 54 -3.58 0.49 -14.25
C LEU A 54 -2.90 -0.80 -13.79
N GLY A 55 -2.18 -1.48 -14.69
CA GLY A 55 -1.41 -2.67 -14.36
C GLY A 55 -0.36 -2.40 -13.28
N ALA A 56 0.35 -1.28 -13.37
CA ALA A 56 1.30 -0.87 -12.33
C ALA A 56 0.61 -0.58 -10.98
N PHE A 57 -0.55 0.11 -11.00
CA PHE A 57 -1.27 0.44 -9.77
C PHE A 57 -1.82 -0.82 -9.10
N PHE A 58 -2.62 -1.61 -9.82
CA PHE A 58 -3.21 -2.83 -9.29
C PHE A 58 -2.16 -3.90 -8.99
N GLY A 59 -1.06 -3.95 -9.74
CA GLY A 59 0.10 -4.80 -9.45
C GLY A 59 0.69 -4.52 -8.07
N SER A 60 0.71 -3.25 -7.63
CA SER A 60 1.16 -2.92 -6.27
C SER A 60 0.20 -3.44 -5.19
N LEU A 61 -1.12 -3.51 -5.48
CA LEU A 61 -2.11 -4.06 -4.56
C LEU A 61 -2.00 -5.58 -4.40
N VAL A 62 -1.55 -6.29 -5.45
CA VAL A 62 -1.38 -7.76 -5.40
C VAL A 62 -0.49 -8.18 -4.23
N VAL A 63 0.60 -7.45 -3.96
CA VAL A 63 1.51 -7.76 -2.84
C VAL A 63 0.77 -7.70 -1.50
N TRP A 64 -0.06 -6.68 -1.30
CA TRP A 64 -0.86 -6.54 -0.09
C TRP A 64 -1.93 -7.62 0.03
N ILE A 65 -2.62 -7.92 -1.08
CA ILE A 65 -3.63 -8.98 -1.11
C ILE A 65 -2.98 -10.32 -0.73
N LEU A 66 -1.85 -10.67 -1.34
CA LEU A 66 -1.13 -11.90 -1.01
C LEU A 66 -0.68 -11.89 0.45
N TYR A 67 -0.13 -10.79 0.94
CA TYR A 67 0.24 -10.69 2.34
C TYR A 67 -0.98 -10.93 3.24
N TYR A 68 -2.11 -10.28 3.04
CA TYR A 68 -3.26 -10.42 3.95
C TYR A 68 -4.03 -11.73 3.80
N VAL A 69 -4.10 -12.30 2.59
CA VAL A 69 -4.83 -13.54 2.33
C VAL A 69 -3.99 -14.77 2.69
N VAL A 70 -2.71 -14.76 2.35
CA VAL A 70 -1.81 -15.92 2.49
C VAL A 70 -1.03 -15.90 3.81
N ARG A 71 -0.91 -14.76 4.50
CA ARG A 71 -0.17 -14.68 5.79
C ARG A 71 -0.57 -15.76 6.80
N ASP A 72 -1.84 -16.11 6.85
CA ASP A 72 -2.36 -17.02 7.85
C ASP A 72 -2.03 -18.48 7.53
N GLU A 73 -1.77 -18.80 6.25
CA GLU A 73 -1.31 -20.12 5.81
C GLU A 73 0.13 -20.42 6.29
N VAL A 74 0.95 -19.38 6.47
CA VAL A 74 2.34 -19.48 6.95
C VAL A 74 2.42 -19.36 8.48
N GLY A 75 1.34 -18.89 9.13
CA GLY A 75 1.32 -18.40 10.51
C GLY A 75 0.94 -19.40 11.60
N SER A 76 0.46 -20.61 11.29
CA SER A 76 0.24 -21.63 12.33
C SER A 76 1.54 -22.31 12.74
N ARG A 77 2.43 -21.60 13.44
CA ARG A 77 3.34 -22.27 14.37
C ARG A 77 2.52 -22.69 15.58
N SER A 78 2.27 -23.99 15.67
CA SER A 78 1.88 -24.66 16.91
C SER A 78 2.80 -24.21 18.05
N MET A 79 2.25 -23.46 19.00
CA MET A 79 2.74 -23.40 20.37
C MET A 79 1.68 -24.04 21.26
#